data_AF-A8Q7X7-F1
#
_entry.id   AF-A8Q7X7-F1
#
_cell.length_a   1.000
_cell.length_b   1.000
_cell.length_c   1.000
_cell.angle_alpha   90.00
_cell.angle_beta   90.00
_cell.angle_gamma   90.00
#
_symmetry.space_group_name_H-M   'P 1'
#
loop_
_entity.id
_entity.type
_entity.pdbx_description
1 polymer ?
#
loop_
_entity_poly.entity_id
_entity_poly.type
_entity_poly.pdbx_seq_one_letter_code
_entity_poly.pdbx_strand_id
1 'polypeptide(L)'
;MGQLTHNIVARNIRMLSAEFQSSIIAENGVFNSELAKTLREPIAEHLGIRPLYAWGLYNYCGGSSDYEQLECNTSKFGHQVNIPQAISDDLPISSSSGTVAPYQNQHDIDVYTRAGFYLLFVGTILVGVAFLLSLLTIPPALTIASLLALLGFALLVCGATMYTYFISRMKDLASAGIDISYGNALWMFWAAIGAALFAIPALVIGATDRSSRFDY
;
A
#
# COMPACT_ATOMS: atom_id res chain seq x y z
N MET A 1 8.74 12.93 20.02
CA MET A 1 7.78 11.85 19.69
C MET A 1 7.10 12.15 18.35
N GLY A 2 7.81 12.08 17.21
CA GLY A 2 7.28 12.58 15.92
C GLY A 2 7.78 11.85 14.66
N GLN A 3 8.45 10.71 14.81
CA GLN A 3 8.97 9.93 13.67
C GLN A 3 8.14 8.68 13.33
N LEU A 4 7.08 8.37 14.09
CA LEU A 4 6.20 7.23 13.80
C LEU A 4 4.85 7.66 13.21
N THR A 5 4.49 8.94 13.33
CA THR A 5 3.18 9.45 12.89
C THR A 5 3.13 9.87 11.41
N HIS A 6 4.27 10.26 10.81
CA HIS A 6 4.30 10.74 9.41
C HIS A 6 4.94 9.77 8.40
N ASN A 7 5.32 8.55 8.80
CA ASN A 7 6.55 7.98 8.26
C ASN A 7 6.44 6.79 7.29
N ILE A 8 5.29 6.56 6.65
CA ILE A 8 5.22 5.57 5.56
C ILE A 8 5.33 6.25 4.20
N VAL A 9 4.52 7.27 3.91
CA VAL A 9 4.58 7.95 2.61
C VAL A 9 5.66 9.04 2.54
N ALA A 10 6.00 9.71 3.65
CA ALA A 10 7.07 10.72 3.67
C ALA A 10 8.48 10.15 3.41
N ARG A 11 8.65 8.83 3.43
CA ARG A 11 9.90 8.12 3.07
C ARG A 11 9.86 7.46 1.68
N ASN A 12 8.97 7.89 0.79
CA ASN A 12 8.80 7.33 -0.55
C ASN A 12 8.44 5.82 -0.55
N ILE A 13 7.87 5.31 0.55
CA ILE A 13 7.35 3.94 0.67
C ILE A 13 5.84 4.00 0.53
N ARG A 14 5.39 3.77 -0.70
CA ARG A 14 3.97 3.84 -1.10
C ARG A 14 3.55 2.54 -1.77
N MET A 15 2.27 2.20 -1.64
CA MET A 15 1.64 1.10 -2.36
C MET A 15 1.22 1.54 -3.77
N LEU A 16 0.83 2.81 -3.89
CA LEU A 16 0.21 3.41 -5.07
C LEU A 16 0.54 4.90 -5.10
N SER A 17 0.67 5.48 -6.30
CA SER A 17 0.55 6.93 -6.51
C SER A 17 -0.38 7.24 -7.68
N ALA A 18 -1.07 8.37 -7.59
CA ALA A 18 -1.80 8.99 -8.67
C ALA A 18 -1.21 10.38 -8.88
N GLU A 19 -0.78 10.66 -10.10
CA GLU A 19 -0.23 11.94 -10.51
C GLU A 19 -1.14 12.55 -11.57
N PHE A 20 -1.43 13.84 -11.43
CA PHE A 20 -2.20 14.60 -12.40
C PHE A 20 -1.29 15.15 -13.47
N GLN A 21 -1.55 14.82 -14.72
CA GLN A 21 -0.73 15.28 -15.83
C GLN A 21 -0.89 16.80 -16.01
N SER A 22 0.24 17.51 -16.04
CA SER A 22 0.31 18.97 -16.15
C SER A 22 -0.40 19.54 -17.38
N SER A 23 -0.56 18.76 -18.45
CA SER A 23 -1.33 19.13 -19.63
C SER A 23 -2.83 19.28 -19.32
N ILE A 24 -3.43 18.48 -18.45
CA ILE A 24 -4.87 18.60 -18.12
C ILE A 24 -5.12 19.79 -17.18
N ILE A 25 -4.14 20.07 -16.33
CA ILE A 25 -4.11 21.27 -15.48
C ILE A 25 -4.07 22.54 -16.38
N ALA A 26 -3.33 22.49 -17.50
CA ALA A 26 -3.15 23.61 -18.41
C ALA A 26 -4.21 23.75 -19.52
N GLU A 27 -4.70 22.66 -20.10
CA GLU A 27 -5.47 22.66 -21.36
C GLU A 27 -6.99 22.74 -21.14
N ASN A 28 -7.50 22.28 -19.99
CA ASN A 28 -8.94 22.36 -19.68
C ASN A 28 -9.32 23.54 -18.77
N GLY A 29 -8.38 24.24 -18.14
CA GLY A 29 -8.67 25.37 -17.24
C GLY A 29 -9.49 25.04 -15.98
N VAL A 30 -9.97 23.79 -15.82
CA VAL A 30 -10.87 23.36 -14.74
C VAL A 30 -10.16 23.38 -13.38
N PHE A 31 -8.86 23.10 -13.33
CA PHE A 31 -8.15 22.96 -12.05
C PHE A 31 -7.23 24.13 -11.68
N ASN A 32 -6.95 25.10 -12.56
CA ASN A 32 -6.01 26.19 -12.25
C ASN A 32 -6.46 27.08 -11.08
N SER A 33 -7.78 27.24 -10.87
CA SER A 33 -8.35 27.94 -9.72
C SER A 33 -8.60 27.04 -8.50
N GLU A 34 -8.46 25.73 -8.67
CA GLU A 34 -8.79 24.70 -7.68
C GLU A 34 -7.53 23.99 -7.14
N LEU A 35 -6.33 24.35 -7.62
CA LEU A 35 -5.06 23.87 -7.10
C LEU A 35 -4.76 24.48 -5.73
N ALA A 36 -4.12 23.69 -4.86
CA ALA A 36 -3.65 24.17 -3.57
C ALA A 36 -2.64 25.31 -3.75
N LYS A 37 -2.88 26.45 -3.08
CA LYS A 37 -1.97 27.60 -3.10
C LYS A 37 -0.65 27.31 -2.38
N THR A 38 -0.67 26.40 -1.43
CA THR A 38 0.51 25.97 -0.66
C THR A 38 0.44 24.48 -0.37
N LEU A 39 1.55 23.77 -0.60
CA LEU A 39 1.63 22.30 -0.46
C LEU A 39 1.90 21.84 0.99
N ARG A 40 1.92 22.78 1.96
CA ARG A 40 2.12 22.53 3.41
C ARG A 40 0.84 22.58 4.23
N GLU A 41 -0.28 22.82 3.57
CA GLU A 41 -1.57 22.88 4.25
C GLU A 41 -2.07 21.45 4.56
N PRO A 42 -2.90 21.25 5.60
CA PRO A 42 -3.50 19.95 5.86
C PRO A 42 -4.33 19.48 4.65
N ILE A 43 -4.30 18.16 4.38
CA ILE A 43 -5.10 17.55 3.32
C ILE A 43 -6.50 17.18 3.84
N ALA A 44 -7.46 17.08 2.93
CA ALA A 44 -8.91 16.91 3.15
C ALA A 44 -9.62 18.12 3.80
N GLU A 45 -9.08 19.34 3.63
CA GLU A 45 -9.68 20.59 4.15
C GLU A 45 -10.25 21.50 3.06
N HIS A 46 -10.53 20.99 1.84
CA HIS A 46 -11.05 21.79 0.73
C HIS A 46 -10.12 22.94 0.32
N LEU A 47 -8.81 22.78 0.52
CA LEU A 47 -7.79 23.82 0.28
C LEU A 47 -7.18 23.76 -1.12
N GLY A 48 -7.65 22.82 -1.94
CA GLY A 48 -7.27 22.66 -3.33
C GLY A 48 -6.56 21.34 -3.63
N ILE A 49 -6.65 20.93 -4.88
CA ILE A 49 -6.11 19.68 -5.41
C ILE A 49 -4.59 19.80 -5.54
N ARG A 50 -3.90 18.69 -5.29
CA ARG A 50 -2.44 18.58 -5.40
C ARG A 50 -2.05 17.77 -6.64
N PRO A 51 -0.88 18.05 -7.24
CA PRO A 51 -0.45 17.34 -8.45
C PRO A 51 -0.15 15.86 -8.19
N LEU A 52 0.23 15.49 -6.97
CA LEU A 52 0.56 14.11 -6.61
C LEU A 52 -0.20 13.68 -5.36
N TYR A 53 -0.82 12.49 -5.44
CA TYR A 53 -1.35 11.76 -4.29
C TYR A 53 -0.68 10.39 -4.20
N ALA A 54 -0.23 10.02 -3.01
CA ALA A 54 0.42 8.75 -2.75
C ALA A 54 -0.28 8.03 -1.59
N TRP A 55 -0.63 6.77 -1.81
CA TRP A 55 -1.26 5.93 -0.79
C TRP A 55 -0.22 4.97 -0.22
N GLY A 56 -0.06 5.05 1.09
CA GLY A 56 0.61 4.06 1.90
C GLY A 56 -0.36 2.98 2.39
N LEU A 57 0.14 2.14 3.29
CA LEU A 57 -0.64 1.05 3.86
C LEU A 57 -1.62 1.55 4.97
N TYR A 58 -1.30 2.67 5.62
CA TYR A 58 -2.04 3.20 6.78
C TYR A 58 -2.56 4.63 6.60
N ASN A 59 -2.10 5.33 5.57
CA ASN A 59 -2.45 6.72 5.29
C ASN A 59 -2.23 7.03 3.81
N TYR A 60 -2.72 8.18 3.38
CA TYR A 60 -2.40 8.77 2.10
C TYR A 60 -1.86 10.18 2.31
N CYS A 61 -1.07 10.65 1.36
CA CYS A 61 -0.46 11.97 1.40
C CYS A 61 -0.55 12.62 0.02
N GLY A 62 -0.81 13.92 0.02
CA GLY A 62 -0.85 14.75 -1.18
C GLY A 62 0.29 15.75 -1.15
N GLY A 63 0.91 16.02 -2.29
CA GLY A 63 2.12 16.83 -2.34
C GLY A 63 2.59 17.23 -3.75
N SER A 64 3.84 17.70 -3.82
CA SER A 64 4.50 18.02 -5.08
C SER A 64 4.88 16.75 -5.85
N SER A 65 4.99 16.86 -7.18
CA SER A 65 5.47 15.78 -8.07
C SER A 65 6.89 15.30 -7.71
N ASP A 66 7.71 16.20 -7.14
CA ASP A 66 9.09 15.91 -6.72
C ASP A 66 9.17 15.26 -5.32
N TYR A 67 8.05 15.01 -4.67
CA TYR A 67 7.97 14.39 -3.33
C TYR A 67 8.71 15.17 -2.22
N GLU A 68 9.11 16.43 -2.46
CA GLU A 68 9.79 17.26 -1.46
C GLU A 68 8.83 17.80 -0.39
N GLN A 69 7.58 18.03 -0.77
CA GLN A 69 6.54 18.58 0.10
C GLN A 69 5.33 17.68 0.05
N LEU A 70 5.16 16.82 1.06
CA LEU A 70 3.99 15.97 1.23
C LEU A 70 3.33 16.26 2.57
N GLU A 71 2.03 16.43 2.54
CA GLU A 71 1.19 16.46 3.74
C GLU A 71 0.30 15.23 3.75
N CYS A 72 0.14 14.64 4.92
CA CYS A 72 -0.49 13.34 5.10
C CYS A 72 -1.78 13.45 5.90
N ASN A 73 -2.80 12.69 5.51
CA ASN A 73 -3.98 12.52 6.36
C ASN A 73 -3.60 11.66 7.58
N THR A 74 -4.41 11.79 8.62
CA THR A 74 -4.45 10.94 9.81
C THR A 74 -4.32 9.46 9.45
N SER A 75 -3.43 8.77 10.17
CA SER A 75 -3.21 7.34 9.96
C SER A 75 -4.38 6.53 10.53
N LYS A 76 -4.88 5.58 9.74
CA LYS A 76 -5.95 4.68 10.14
C LYS A 76 -5.58 3.25 9.79
N PHE A 77 -5.84 2.33 10.72
CA PHE A 77 -5.64 0.90 10.48
C PHE A 77 -6.69 0.36 9.49
N GLY A 78 -6.26 -0.36 8.46
CA GLY A 78 -7.15 -0.81 7.38
C GLY A 78 -7.63 0.34 6.50
N HIS A 79 -6.71 1.25 6.15
CA HIS A 79 -7.01 2.38 5.29
C HIS A 79 -7.46 1.90 3.90
N GLN A 80 -8.56 2.47 3.41
CA GLN A 80 -9.15 2.13 2.12
C GLN A 80 -8.53 3.01 1.04
N VAL A 81 -8.26 2.43 -0.13
CA VAL A 81 -7.73 3.18 -1.25
C VAL A 81 -8.88 3.77 -2.05
N ASN A 82 -9.26 5.00 -1.72
CA ASN A 82 -10.31 5.72 -2.43
C ASN A 82 -9.76 7.03 -3.00
N ILE A 83 -9.39 6.98 -4.29
CA ILE A 83 -8.82 8.12 -5.02
C ILE A 83 -9.89 9.21 -5.28
N PRO A 84 -11.10 8.88 -5.79
CA PRO A 84 -12.12 9.89 -6.06
C PRO A 84 -12.53 10.68 -4.82
N GLN A 85 -12.67 10.00 -3.67
CA GLN A 85 -13.02 10.64 -2.41
C GLN A 85 -11.91 11.56 -1.90
N ALA A 86 -10.65 11.13 -1.98
CA ALA A 86 -9.52 11.96 -1.56
C ALA A 86 -9.41 13.26 -2.37
N ILE A 87 -9.76 13.20 -3.65
CA ILE A 87 -9.79 14.38 -4.52
C ILE A 87 -11.00 15.27 -4.20
N SER A 88 -12.19 14.68 -4.01
CA SER A 88 -13.38 15.46 -3.66
C SER A 88 -13.27 16.18 -2.33
N ASP A 89 -12.57 15.59 -1.35
CA ASP A 89 -12.35 16.19 -0.03
C ASP A 89 -11.33 17.35 -0.07
N ASP A 90 -10.46 17.37 -1.09
CA ASP A 90 -9.50 18.46 -1.32
C ASP A 90 -10.05 19.57 -2.24
N LEU A 91 -11.13 19.31 -2.97
CA LEU A 91 -11.77 20.30 -3.83
C LEU A 91 -12.29 21.49 -3.00
N PRO A 92 -12.05 22.75 -3.42
CA PRO A 92 -12.60 23.91 -2.72
C PRO A 92 -14.14 23.93 -2.80
N ILE A 93 -14.80 24.29 -1.71
CA ILE A 93 -16.29 24.26 -1.58
C ILE A 93 -17.02 25.05 -2.69
N SER A 94 -16.34 26.00 -3.33
CA SER A 94 -16.87 26.80 -4.45
C SER A 94 -16.80 26.12 -5.82
N SER A 95 -16.17 24.95 -5.97
CA SER A 95 -16.07 24.26 -7.25
C SER A 95 -17.27 23.35 -7.50
N SER A 96 -18.00 23.63 -8.58
CA SER A 96 -19.14 22.84 -9.05
C SER A 96 -18.76 21.89 -10.21
N SER A 97 -17.50 21.92 -10.66
CA SER A 97 -17.07 21.31 -11.93
C SER A 97 -16.11 20.13 -11.79
N GLY A 98 -15.53 19.89 -10.60
CA GLY A 98 -14.41 18.97 -10.43
C GLY A 98 -14.71 17.70 -9.61
N THR A 99 -15.98 17.31 -9.44
CA THR A 99 -16.30 16.06 -8.74
C THR A 99 -15.85 14.88 -9.61
N VAL A 100 -14.78 14.20 -9.19
CA VAL A 100 -14.32 12.98 -9.86
C VAL A 100 -15.36 11.89 -9.61
N ALA A 101 -16.00 11.41 -10.68
CA ALA A 101 -17.01 10.37 -10.57
C ALA A 101 -16.38 9.12 -9.93
N PRO A 102 -17.08 8.46 -8.98
CA PRO A 102 -16.58 7.22 -8.39
C PRO A 102 -16.43 6.16 -9.49
N TYR A 103 -15.42 5.31 -9.36
CA TYR A 103 -15.25 4.18 -10.27
C TYR A 103 -16.49 3.28 -10.21
N GLN A 104 -16.88 2.66 -11.34
CA GLN A 104 -18.06 1.79 -11.43
C GLN A 104 -18.11 0.69 -10.36
N ASN A 105 -16.96 0.26 -9.83
CA ASN A 105 -16.84 -0.73 -8.76
C ASN A 105 -16.07 -0.19 -7.52
N GLN A 106 -16.26 1.07 -7.15
CA GLN A 106 -15.55 1.70 -6.02
C GLN A 106 -15.72 0.92 -4.70
N HIS A 107 -16.93 0.42 -4.44
CA HIS A 107 -17.21 -0.35 -3.21
C HIS A 107 -16.36 -1.62 -3.12
N ASP A 108 -16.23 -2.35 -4.22
CA ASP A 108 -15.40 -3.56 -4.28
C ASP A 108 -13.93 -3.21 -4.05
N ILE A 109 -13.43 -2.16 -4.72
CA ILE A 109 -12.05 -1.68 -4.53
C ILE A 109 -11.78 -1.40 -3.05
N ASP A 110 -12.68 -0.66 -2.38
CA ASP A 110 -12.53 -0.29 -0.97
C ASP A 110 -12.54 -1.50 -0.02
N VAL A 111 -13.40 -2.49 -0.28
CA VAL A 111 -13.51 -3.71 0.54
C VAL A 111 -12.32 -4.63 0.33
N TYR A 112 -11.93 -4.89 -0.92
CA TYR A 112 -10.85 -5.82 -1.23
C TYR A 112 -9.47 -5.24 -0.96
N THR A 113 -9.24 -3.93 -1.14
CA THR A 113 -7.97 -3.31 -0.74
C THR A 113 -7.78 -3.38 0.77
N ARG A 114 -8.87 -3.18 1.54
CA ARG A 114 -8.86 -3.37 2.99
C ARG A 114 -8.65 -4.83 3.39
N ALA A 115 -9.29 -5.78 2.71
CA ALA A 115 -9.04 -7.20 2.95
C ALA A 115 -7.57 -7.57 2.66
N GLY A 116 -7.03 -7.11 1.53
CA GLY A 116 -5.63 -7.27 1.15
C GLY A 116 -4.68 -6.70 2.19
N PHE A 117 -5.00 -5.55 2.80
CA PHE A 117 -4.24 -4.97 3.90
C PHE A 117 -4.14 -5.95 5.09
N TYR A 118 -5.26 -6.53 5.52
CA TYR A 118 -5.27 -7.46 6.64
C TYR A 118 -4.51 -8.75 6.31
N LEU A 119 -4.62 -9.25 5.08
CA LEU A 119 -3.86 -10.42 4.62
C LEU A 119 -2.35 -10.16 4.64
N LEU A 120 -1.90 -9.01 4.13
CA LEU A 120 -0.48 -8.62 4.18
C LEU A 120 0.02 -8.45 5.61
N PHE A 121 -0.78 -7.82 6.47
CA PHE A 121 -0.41 -7.59 7.87
C PHE A 121 -0.28 -8.90 8.65
N VAL A 122 -1.29 -9.77 8.58
CA VAL A 122 -1.27 -11.07 9.26
C VAL A 122 -0.16 -11.96 8.67
N GLY A 123 0.00 -11.97 7.34
CA GLY A 123 1.05 -12.71 6.66
C GLY A 123 2.45 -12.33 7.10
N THR A 124 2.74 -11.02 7.22
CA THR A 124 4.06 -10.56 7.70
C THR A 124 4.32 -10.93 9.16
N ILE A 125 3.30 -10.92 10.03
CA ILE A 125 3.42 -11.40 11.42
C ILE A 125 3.76 -12.89 11.45
N LEU A 126 3.05 -13.71 10.69
CA LEU A 126 3.29 -15.16 10.63
C LEU A 126 4.71 -15.49 10.14
N VAL A 127 5.16 -14.83 9.07
CA VAL A 127 6.54 -15.00 8.56
C VAL A 127 7.56 -14.49 9.59
N GLY A 128 7.28 -13.39 10.28
CA GLY A 128 8.14 -12.88 11.35
C GLY A 128 8.26 -13.84 12.54
N VAL A 129 7.15 -14.46 12.95
CA VAL A 129 7.14 -15.48 14.01
C VAL A 129 7.87 -16.73 13.54
N ALA A 130 7.65 -17.19 12.30
CA ALA A 130 8.40 -18.31 11.72
C ALA A 130 9.91 -18.05 11.72
N PHE A 131 10.33 -16.83 11.38
CA PHE A 131 11.73 -16.42 11.44
C PHE A 131 12.28 -16.50 12.88
N LEU A 132 11.57 -15.98 13.89
CA LEU A 132 12.00 -16.07 15.27
C LEU A 132 12.07 -17.52 15.77
N LEU A 133 11.12 -18.37 15.41
CA LEU A 133 11.13 -19.79 15.76
C LEU A 133 12.29 -20.54 15.10
N SER A 134 12.68 -20.15 13.88
CA SER A 134 13.82 -20.76 13.20
C SER A 134 15.15 -20.56 13.95
N LEU A 135 15.27 -19.51 14.76
CA LEU A 135 16.45 -19.25 15.61
C LEU A 135 16.57 -20.22 16.79
N LEU A 136 15.46 -20.80 17.26
CA LEU A 136 15.49 -21.69 18.43
C LEU A 136 16.12 -23.05 18.12
N THR A 137 16.34 -23.41 16.86
CA THR A 137 17.09 -24.61 16.41
C THR A 137 16.61 -25.98 16.93
N ILE A 138 15.47 -26.05 17.61
CA ILE A 138 14.88 -27.29 18.14
C ILE A 138 13.99 -27.94 17.05
N PRO A 139 14.04 -29.28 16.82
CA PRO A 139 13.30 -29.93 15.73
C PRO A 139 11.79 -29.63 15.65
N PRO A 140 10.98 -29.73 16.74
CA PRO A 140 9.57 -29.33 16.71
C PRO A 140 9.35 -27.83 16.48
N ALA A 141 10.30 -26.97 16.85
CA ALA A 141 10.17 -25.54 16.54
C ALA A 141 10.36 -25.26 15.04
N LEU A 142 11.23 -26.03 14.37
CA LEU A 142 11.46 -25.92 12.93
C LEU A 142 10.29 -26.43 12.09
N THR A 143 9.59 -27.48 12.53
CA THR A 143 8.37 -27.96 11.84
C THR A 143 7.21 -26.98 11.99
N ILE A 144 7.04 -26.37 13.18
CA ILE A 144 6.04 -25.33 13.39
C ILE A 144 6.41 -24.08 12.57
N ALA A 145 7.69 -23.71 12.52
CA ALA A 145 8.17 -22.59 11.72
C ALA A 145 7.90 -22.79 10.23
N SER A 146 8.08 -24.00 9.68
CA SER A 146 7.82 -24.26 8.26
C SER A 146 6.32 -24.16 7.91
N LEU A 147 5.43 -24.65 8.79
CA LEU A 147 3.99 -24.50 8.61
C LEU A 147 3.54 -23.03 8.67
N LEU A 148 4.06 -22.27 9.65
CA LEU A 148 3.79 -20.84 9.75
C LEU A 148 4.35 -20.06 8.55
N ALA A 149 5.53 -20.42 8.05
CA ALA A 149 6.12 -19.80 6.86
C ALA A 149 5.29 -20.07 5.60
N LEU A 150 4.78 -21.30 5.42
CA LEU A 150 3.91 -21.66 4.29
C LEU A 150 2.58 -20.90 4.36
N LEU A 151 1.94 -20.86 5.53
CA LEU A 151 0.69 -20.13 5.72
C LEU A 151 0.90 -18.62 5.52
N GLY A 152 1.96 -18.07 6.10
CA GLY A 152 2.35 -16.68 5.90
C GLY A 152 2.61 -16.34 4.43
N PHE A 153 3.32 -17.21 3.70
CA PHE A 153 3.54 -17.07 2.26
C PHE A 153 2.22 -17.03 1.49
N ALA A 154 1.28 -17.95 1.75
CA ALA A 154 -0.01 -17.98 1.08
C ALA A 154 -0.80 -16.68 1.28
N LEU A 155 -0.85 -16.17 2.52
CA LEU A 155 -1.53 -14.91 2.83
C LEU A 155 -0.86 -13.70 2.17
N LEU A 156 0.47 -13.64 2.16
CA LEU A 156 1.22 -12.57 1.50
C LEU A 156 0.97 -12.56 -0.01
N VAL A 157 0.97 -13.73 -0.66
CA VAL A 157 0.67 -13.84 -2.09
C VAL A 157 -0.75 -13.38 -2.39
N CYS A 158 -1.75 -13.84 -1.63
CA CYS A 158 -3.13 -13.41 -1.81
C CYS A 158 -3.29 -11.89 -1.60
N GLY A 159 -2.67 -11.33 -0.57
CA GLY A 159 -2.73 -9.89 -0.31
C GLY A 159 -2.04 -9.05 -1.39
N ALA A 160 -0.84 -9.45 -1.84
CA ALA A 160 -0.08 -8.74 -2.87
C ALA A 160 -0.78 -8.82 -4.23
N THR A 161 -1.30 -9.99 -4.61
CA THR A 161 -2.05 -10.16 -5.87
C THR A 161 -3.34 -9.34 -5.90
N MET A 162 -4.09 -9.29 -4.79
CA MET A 162 -5.26 -8.40 -4.68
C MET A 162 -4.86 -6.94 -4.92
N TYR A 163 -3.84 -6.44 -4.23
CA TYR A 163 -3.37 -5.06 -4.44
C TYR A 163 -2.92 -4.82 -5.88
N THR A 164 -2.13 -5.72 -6.48
CA THR A 164 -1.69 -5.58 -7.88
C THR A 164 -2.88 -5.52 -8.85
N TYR A 165 -3.88 -6.39 -8.67
CA TYR A 165 -5.07 -6.44 -9.52
C TYR A 165 -5.93 -5.17 -9.43
N PHE A 166 -6.18 -4.67 -8.21
CA PHE A 166 -6.97 -3.46 -8.05
C PHE A 166 -6.23 -2.21 -8.54
N ILE A 167 -4.90 -2.15 -8.38
CA ILE A 167 -4.11 -1.05 -8.95
C ILE A 167 -4.16 -1.08 -10.47
N SER A 168 -4.01 -2.25 -11.12
CA SER A 168 -4.15 -2.33 -12.57
C SER A 168 -5.56 -1.94 -13.02
N ARG A 169 -6.59 -2.34 -12.27
CA ARG A 169 -7.96 -1.98 -12.60
C ARG A 169 -8.23 -0.48 -12.45
N MET A 170 -7.66 0.16 -11.43
CA MET A 170 -7.73 1.61 -11.27
C MET A 170 -7.00 2.34 -12.40
N LYS A 171 -5.85 1.83 -12.86
CA LYS A 171 -5.15 2.37 -14.05
C LYS A 171 -6.03 2.33 -15.30
N ASP A 172 -6.73 1.22 -15.54
CA ASP A 172 -7.62 1.06 -16.71
C ASP A 172 -8.85 1.96 -16.64
N LEU A 173 -9.35 2.22 -15.42
CA LEU A 173 -10.52 3.06 -15.16
C LEU A 173 -10.17 4.53 -14.96
N ALA A 174 -8.88 4.89 -14.95
CA ALA A 174 -8.45 6.25 -14.74
C ALA A 174 -8.93 7.15 -15.89
N SER A 175 -9.57 8.26 -15.53
CA SER A 175 -9.96 9.30 -16.48
C SER A 175 -8.72 9.88 -17.16
N ALA A 176 -8.88 10.36 -18.40
CA ALA A 176 -7.83 11.08 -19.11
C ALA A 176 -7.24 12.16 -18.19
N GLY A 177 -5.93 12.11 -17.93
CA GLY A 177 -5.20 13.08 -17.11
C GLY A 177 -4.78 12.65 -15.71
N ILE A 178 -5.16 11.45 -15.26
CA ILE A 178 -4.66 10.86 -14.00
C ILE A 178 -3.77 9.68 -14.36
N ASP A 179 -2.47 9.79 -14.14
CA ASP A 179 -1.54 8.66 -14.26
C ASP A 179 -1.40 7.95 -12.93
N ILE A 180 -1.80 6.68 -12.91
CA ILE A 180 -1.74 5.83 -11.73
C ILE A 180 -0.51 4.91 -11.85
N SER A 181 0.37 4.98 -10.86
CA SER A 181 1.63 4.26 -10.82
C SER A 181 1.73 3.33 -9.60
N TYR A 182 2.39 2.18 -9.81
CA TYR A 182 2.71 1.25 -8.74
C TYR A 182 3.73 1.87 -7.79
N GLY A 183 3.54 1.68 -6.49
CA GLY A 183 4.48 2.14 -5.49
C GLY A 183 5.58 1.12 -5.15
N ASN A 184 6.70 1.62 -4.62
CA ASN A 184 7.86 0.80 -4.25
C ASN A 184 7.55 -0.27 -3.18
N ALA A 185 6.59 -0.01 -2.29
CA ALA A 185 6.23 -0.95 -1.23
C ALA A 185 5.65 -2.26 -1.80
N LEU A 186 4.92 -2.19 -2.91
CA LEU A 186 4.36 -3.37 -3.56
C LEU A 186 5.46 -4.32 -4.06
N TRP A 187 6.52 -3.77 -4.64
CA TRP A 187 7.70 -4.53 -5.06
C TRP A 187 8.44 -5.16 -3.87
N MET A 188 8.50 -4.46 -2.73
CA MET A 188 9.08 -5.02 -1.50
C MET A 188 8.26 -6.22 -0.98
N PHE A 189 6.93 -6.18 -1.08
CA PHE A 189 6.10 -7.33 -0.72
C PHE A 189 6.33 -8.52 -1.66
N TRP A 190 6.46 -8.28 -2.97
CA TRP A 190 6.81 -9.34 -3.93
C TRP A 190 8.20 -9.93 -3.67
N ALA A 191 9.19 -9.11 -3.31
CA ALA A 191 10.50 -9.59 -2.89
C ALA A 191 10.42 -10.44 -1.61
N ALA A 192 9.63 -10.00 -0.62
CA ALA A 192 9.42 -10.75 0.63
C ALA A 192 8.73 -12.10 0.39
N ILE A 193 7.77 -12.16 -0.54
CA ILE A 193 7.13 -13.40 -0.99
C ILE A 193 8.17 -14.36 -1.58
N GLY A 194 9.06 -13.86 -2.45
CA GLY A 194 10.15 -14.64 -3.01
C GLY A 194 11.08 -15.19 -1.93
N ALA A 195 11.49 -14.35 -0.98
CA ALA A 195 12.33 -14.77 0.14
C ALA A 195 11.65 -15.84 1.02
N ALA A 196 10.37 -15.66 1.33
CA ALA A 196 9.59 -16.64 2.09
C ALA A 196 9.50 -17.99 1.35
N LEU A 197 9.30 -17.97 0.03
CA LEU A 197 9.27 -19.19 -0.79
C LEU A 197 10.59 -19.96 -0.72
N PHE A 198 11.73 -19.28 -0.82
CA PHE A 198 13.05 -19.90 -0.72
C PHE A 198 13.38 -20.40 0.70
N ALA A 199 12.80 -19.79 1.74
CA ALA A 199 13.03 -20.21 3.12
C ALA A 199 12.31 -21.53 3.47
N ILE A 200 11.16 -21.83 2.85
CA ILE A 200 10.36 -23.02 3.20
C ILE A 200 11.15 -24.33 3.03
N PRO A 201 11.80 -24.64 1.88
CA PRO A 201 12.59 -25.86 1.73
C PRO A 201 13.73 -25.97 2.75
N ALA A 202 14.41 -24.87 3.04
CA ALA A 202 15.52 -24.84 3.99
C ALA A 202 15.05 -25.21 5.41
N LEU A 203 13.87 -24.73 5.83
CA LEU A 203 13.28 -25.07 7.12
C LEU A 203 12.86 -26.54 7.20
N VAL A 204 12.28 -27.09 6.12
CA VAL A 204 11.85 -28.49 6.07
C VAL A 204 13.06 -29.43 6.16
N ILE A 205 14.11 -29.19 5.37
CA ILE A 205 15.34 -30.00 5.40
C ILE A 205 16.02 -29.92 6.77
N GLY A 206 16.09 -28.72 7.36
CA GLY A 206 16.67 -28.53 8.70
C GLY A 206 15.89 -29.27 9.80
N ALA A 207 14.58 -29.42 9.65
CA ALA A 207 13.75 -30.20 10.58
C ALA A 207 14.00 -31.71 10.45
N THR A 208 14.09 -32.24 9.23
CA THR A 208 14.31 -33.67 8.99
C THR A 208 15.70 -34.13 9.44
N ASP A 209 16.75 -33.39 9.10
CA ASP A 209 18.16 -33.71 9.41
C ASP A 209 18.50 -33.68 10.90
N ARG A 210 17.67 -32.99 11.69
CA ARG A 210 17.83 -32.94 13.15
C ARG A 210 16.97 -33.98 13.85
N SER A 211 15.80 -34.32 13.32
CA SER A 211 15.00 -35.41 13.90
C SER A 211 15.75 -36.75 13.84
N SER A 212 16.43 -37.04 12.72
CA SER A 212 17.23 -38.25 12.54
C SER A 212 18.45 -38.37 13.46
N ARG A 213 18.84 -37.27 14.13
CA ARG A 213 19.96 -37.23 15.09
C ARG A 213 19.55 -37.51 16.53
N PHE A 214 18.25 -37.48 16.86
CA PHE A 214 17.75 -37.75 18.21
C PHE A 214 17.29 -39.21 18.42
N ASP A 215 17.34 -40.05 17.38
CA ASP A 215 16.93 -41.46 17.42
C ASP A 215 18.09 -42.44 17.76
N TYR A 216 19.18 -41.98 18.40
CA TYR A 216 20.30 -42.81 18.89
C TYR A 216 20.52 -42.67 20.40
#